data_AF-A0A7H9VGA3-F1
#
_entry.id   AF-A0A7H9VGA3-F1
#
_cell.length_a   1.000
_cell.length_b   1.000
_cell.length_c   1.000
_cell.angle_alpha   90.00
_cell.angle_beta   90.00
_cell.angle_gamma   90.00
#
_symmetry.space_group_name_H-M   'P 1'
#
loop_
_entity.id
_entity.type
_entity.pdbx_description
1 polymer ?
#
loop_
_entity_poly.entity_id
_entity_poly.type
_entity_poly.pdbx_seq_one_letter_code
_entity_poly.pdbx_strand_id
1 'polypeptide(L)' 'MAELTPPEHMHSAAYDLALDWLRHEQWRHQSSVPLITELRNKFDLSVDEACAIAARVYKNRGR' A
#
# COMPACT_ATOMS: atom_id res chain seq x y z
N MET A 1 -18.67 -18.04 15.04
CA MET A 1 -17.31 -17.86 14.51
C MET A 1 -17.45 -16.86 13.39
N ALA A 2 -16.80 -15.70 13.47
CA ALA A 2 -16.95 -14.68 12.43
C ALA A 2 -16.18 -15.15 11.20
N GLU A 3 -16.89 -15.82 10.29
CA GLU A 3 -16.41 -16.13 8.95
C GLU A 3 -16.29 -14.80 8.21
N LEU A 4 -15.12 -14.18 8.32
CA LEU A 4 -14.78 -12.99 7.56
C LEU A 4 -14.90 -13.36 6.08
N THR A 5 -15.87 -12.74 5.42
CA THR A 5 -16.15 -13.01 4.01
C THR A 5 -14.91 -12.74 3.14
N PRO A 6 -14.77 -13.41 1.99
CA PRO A 6 -13.58 -13.38 1.15
C PRO A 6 -12.99 -12.00 0.75
N PRO A 7 -13.72 -10.87 0.64
CA PRO A 7 -13.09 -9.59 0.26
C PRO A 7 -12.12 -9.05 1.31
N GLU A 8 -12.34 -9.31 2.60
CA GLU A 8 -11.52 -8.75 3.68
C GLU A 8 -10.09 -9.31 3.68
N HIS A 9 -9.94 -10.59 3.34
CA HIS A 9 -8.64 -11.25 3.19
C HIS A 9 -7.88 -10.78 1.95
N MET A 10 -8.58 -10.51 0.83
CA MET A 10 -7.94 -10.01 -0.40
C MET A 10 -7.44 -8.57 -0.25
N HIS A 11 -8.21 -7.72 0.43
CA HIS A 11 -7.79 -6.35 0.77
C HIS A 11 -6.57 -6.35 1.69
N SER A 12 -6.54 -7.24 2.69
CA SER A 12 -5.40 -7.38 3.59
C SER A 12 -4.12 -7.75 2.82
N ALA A 13 -4.20 -8.69 1.87
CA ALA A 13 -3.06 -9.10 1.06
C ALA A 13 -2.53 -7.99 0.14
N ALA A 14 -3.41 -7.22 -0.51
CA ALA A 14 -3.02 -6.10 -1.35
C ALA A 14 -2.33 -4.99 -0.54
N TYR A 15 -2.81 -4.73 0.67
CA TYR A 15 -2.24 -3.76 1.60
C TYR A 15 -0.82 -4.15 2.03
N ASP A 16 -0.60 -5.40 2.44
CA ASP A 16 0.72 -5.90 2.84
C ASP A 16 1.73 -5.87 1.68
N LEU A 17 1.31 -6.28 0.48
CA LEU A 17 2.15 -6.24 -0.72
C LEU A 17 2.54 -4.82 -1.12
N ALA A 18 1.60 -3.88 -1.04
CA ALA A 18 1.85 -2.47 -1.32
C ALA A 18 2.82 -1.86 -0.29
N LEU A 19 2.68 -2.22 0.98
CA LEU A 19 3.57 -1.77 2.05
C LEU A 19 4.99 -2.31 1.89
N ASP A 20 5.12 -3.59 1.54
CA ASP A 20 6.41 -4.21 1.24
C ASP A 20 7.08 -3.58 0.01
N TRP A 21 6.33 -3.39 -1.08
CA TRP A 21 6.84 -2.74 -2.28
C TRP A 21 7.36 -1.32 -2.01
N LEU A 22 6.68 -0.56 -1.15
CA LEU A 22 7.05 0.82 -0.81
C LEU A 22 8.27 0.88 0.13
N ARG A 23 8.54 -0.19 0.89
CA ARG A 23 9.76 -0.36 1.68
C ARG A 23 11.00 -0.60 0.82
N HIS A 24 10.84 -1.25 -0.34
CA HIS A 24 11.95 -1.59 -1.23
C HIS A 24 12.53 -0.39 -2.02
N GLU A 25 12.02 0.83 -1.83
CA GLU A 25 12.49 2.14 -2.36
C GLU A 25 12.69 2.27 -3.88
N GLN A 26 12.64 1.19 -4.64
CA GLN A 26 12.81 1.15 -6.10
C GLN A 26 11.78 2.03 -6.83
N TRP A 27 10.60 2.21 -6.23
CA TRP A 27 9.54 3.09 -6.73
C TRP A 27 9.98 4.56 -6.87
N ARG A 28 10.89 5.03 -6.01
CA ARG A 28 11.34 6.45 -6.02
C ARG A 28 12.11 6.83 -7.27
N HIS A 29 12.80 5.87 -7.88
CA HIS A 29 13.62 6.13 -9.06
C HIS A 29 12.91 5.77 -10.37
N GLN A 30 11.86 4.95 -10.31
CA GLN A 30 11.16 4.45 -11.50
C GLN A 30 9.82 5.14 -11.76
N SER A 31 9.20 5.77 -10.76
CA SER A 31 7.87 6.32 -10.92
C SER A 31 7.88 7.79 -11.35
N SER A 32 7.30 8.06 -12.51
CA SER A 32 6.98 9.42 -12.98
C SER A 32 5.61 9.92 -12.51
N VAL A 33 4.88 9.10 -11.74
CA VAL A 33 3.53 9.43 -11.25
C VAL A 33 3.54 9.59 -9.73
N PRO A 34 2.56 10.33 -9.16
CA PRO A 34 2.46 10.46 -7.70
C PRO A 34 2.31 9.09 -7.03
N LEU A 35 3.01 8.88 -5.91
CA LEU A 35 3.02 7.63 -5.15
C LEU A 35 1.62 7.07 -4.87
N ILE A 36 0.69 7.93 -4.44
CA ILE A 36 -0.68 7.52 -4.12
C ILE A 36 -1.39 7.02 -5.38
N THR A 37 -1.21 7.68 -6.52
CA THR A 37 -1.78 7.24 -7.79
C THR A 37 -1.20 5.90 -8.22
N GLU A 38 0.12 5.70 -8.04
CA GLU A 38 0.77 4.43 -8.37
C GLU A 38 0.26 3.27 -7.50
N LEU A 39 0.13 3.50 -6.19
CA LEU A 39 -0.40 2.49 -5.26
C LEU A 39 -1.81 2.06 -5.63
N ARG A 40 -2.67 3.04 -5.95
CA ARG A 40 -4.05 2.77 -6.36
C ARG A 40 -4.11 1.99 -7.66
N ASN A 41 -3.33 2.39 -8.67
CA ASN A 41 -3.33 1.71 -9.96
C ASN A 41 -2.71 0.31 -9.92
N LYS A 42 -1.69 0.10 -9.07
CA LYS A 42 -0.92 -1.15 -9.03
C LYS A 42 -1.52 -2.21 -8.13
N PHE A 43 -2.24 -1.80 -7.08
CA PHE A 43 -2.77 -2.70 -6.05
C PHE A 43 -4.29 -2.57 -5.85
N ASP A 44 -4.97 -1.83 -6.73
CA ASP A 44 -6.42 -1.57 -6.67
C ASP A 44 -6.91 -1.02 -5.31
N LEU A 45 -6.04 -0.23 -4.66
CA LEU A 45 -6.31 0.31 -3.33
C LEU A 45 -7.20 1.54 -3.38
N SER A 46 -7.95 1.75 -2.29
CA SER A 46 -8.62 3.02 -2.05
C SER A 46 -7.61 4.14 -1.74
N VAL A 47 -8.04 5.40 -1.92
CA VAL A 47 -7.20 6.57 -1.61
C VAL A 47 -6.76 6.56 -0.14
N ASP A 48 -7.68 6.20 0.76
CA ASP A 48 -7.42 6.14 2.20
C ASP A 48 -6.35 5.10 2.55
N GLU A 49 -6.47 3.88 2.01
CA GLU A 49 -5.50 2.80 2.19
C GLU A 49 -4.12 3.18 1.65
N ALA A 50 -4.05 3.77 0.44
CA ALA A 50 -2.79 4.23 -0.14
C ALA A 50 -2.11 5.31 0.73
N CYS A 51 -2.89 6.26 1.27
CA CYS A 51 -2.40 7.25 2.21
C CYS A 51 -1.91 6.63 3.53
N ALA A 52 -2.66 5.66 4.08
CA ALA A 52 -2.29 4.97 5.30
C ALA A 52 -0.98 4.19 5.16
N ILE A 53 -0.78 3.48 4.04
CA ILE A 53 0.46 2.77 3.73
C ILE A 53 1.62 3.75 3.62
N ALA A 54 1.46 4.83 2.85
CA ALA A 54 2.49 5.84 2.69
C ALA A 54 2.88 6.42 4.07
N ALA A 55 1.90 6.89 4.85
CA ALA A 55 2.13 7.43 6.20
C ALA A 55 2.84 6.43 7.11
N ARG A 56 2.46 5.15 7.07
CA ARG A 56 3.09 4.08 7.87
C ARG A 56 4.55 3.86 7.49
N VAL A 57 4.86 3.88 6.19
CA VAL A 57 6.25 3.73 5.72
C VAL A 57 7.09 4.95 6.07
N TYR A 58 6.58 6.18 5.89
CA TYR A 58 7.29 7.39 6.29
C TYR A 58 7.55 7.46 7.81
N LYS A 59 6.56 7.09 8.63
CA LYS A 59 6.70 7.04 10.09
C LYS A 59 7.79 6.04 10.53
N ASN A 60 7.90 4.90 9.85
CA ASN A 60 8.87 3.86 10.20
C ASN A 60 10.30 4.17 9.75
N ARG A 61 10.51 5.21 8.92
CA ARG A 61 11.85 5.65 8.47
C ARG A 61 12.48 6.73 9.35
N GLY A 62 11.69 7.36 10.22
CA GLY A 62 12.17 8.40 11.14
C GLY A 62 12.69 7.87 12.48
N ARG A 63 12.96 6.57 12.58
CA ARG A 63 13.57 5.89 13.73
C ARG A 63 14.86 5.25 13.29
#